data_AF-A0A1D2R1A7-F1
#
_entry.id   AF-A0A1D2R1A7-F1
#
_cell.length_a   1.000
_cell.length_b   1.000
_cell.length_c   1.000
_cell.angle_alpha   90.00
_cell.angle_beta   90.00
_cell.angle_gamma   90.00
#
_symmetry.space_group_name_H-M   'P 1'
#
loop_
_entity.id
_entity.type
_entity.pdbx_description
1 polymer ?
#
loop_
_entity_poly.entity_id
_entity_poly.type
_entity_poly.pdbx_seq_one_letter_code
_entity_poly.pdbx_strand_id
1 'polypeptide(L)'
;MTEEKELVAYCGLYCGDCIGYRRKAADLARDLRKELRATKFDRTAEYLAGVPFFAAYKNYQGCYEVLGALVKMRCKKACRGGGGPPFCRMRKCCQKKGFDGCWECNEIETCKHLDFLKPSHGDAHIKNLRKIRKNGVDEFLKGKKYWYCKLEESK
;
A
#
# COMPACT_ATOMS: atom_id res chain seq x y z
N MET A 1 7.08 -16.96 12.40
CA MET A 1 5.77 -17.56 12.07
C MET A 1 4.61 -16.75 12.67
N THR A 2 4.48 -16.62 14.00
CA THR A 2 3.41 -15.83 14.64
C THR A 2 3.43 -14.34 14.27
N GLU A 3 4.61 -13.72 14.23
CA GLU A 3 4.73 -12.29 13.87
C GLU A 3 4.35 -11.99 12.41
N GLU A 4 4.56 -12.91 11.48
CA GLU A 4 4.20 -12.73 10.07
C GLU A 4 2.69 -12.88 9.83
N LYS A 5 2.02 -13.75 10.61
CA LYS A 5 0.56 -13.88 10.59
C LYS A 5 -0.12 -12.55 10.94
N GLU A 6 0.47 -11.80 11.88
CA GLU A 6 -0.05 -10.50 12.28
C GLU A 6 0.02 -9.43 11.17
N LEU A 7 0.85 -9.66 10.15
CA LEU A 7 0.94 -8.80 8.97
C LEU A 7 -0.11 -9.12 7.91
N VAL A 8 -0.84 -10.22 8.02
CA VAL A 8 -1.98 -10.53 7.14
C VAL A 8 -3.16 -9.66 7.56
N ALA A 9 -3.52 -8.71 6.70
CA ALA A 9 -4.63 -7.78 6.93
C ALA A 9 -5.98 -8.49 6.76
N TYR A 10 -7.02 -7.96 7.39
CA TYR A 10 -8.40 -8.44 7.25
C TYR A 10 -8.85 -8.60 5.78
N CYS A 11 -8.42 -7.73 4.87
CA CYS A 11 -8.75 -7.82 3.45
C CYS A 11 -7.90 -8.78 2.62
N GLY A 12 -6.99 -9.54 3.24
CA GLY A 12 -6.10 -10.46 2.54
C GLY A 12 -4.86 -9.78 1.92
N LEU A 13 -4.69 -8.47 2.04
CA LEU A 13 -3.39 -7.83 1.71
C LEU A 13 -2.35 -8.14 2.79
N TYR A 14 -1.08 -8.12 2.41
CA TYR A 14 0.02 -8.35 3.33
C TYR A 14 0.74 -7.05 3.69
N CYS A 15 0.76 -6.69 4.97
CA CYS A 15 1.41 -5.46 5.44
C CYS A 15 2.92 -5.47 5.19
N GLY A 16 3.55 -6.64 5.13
CA GLY A 16 4.97 -6.76 4.76
C GLY A 16 5.30 -6.23 3.37
N ASP A 17 4.31 -6.16 2.46
CA ASP A 17 4.46 -5.58 1.12
C ASP A 17 4.05 -4.10 1.05
N CYS A 18 3.42 -3.58 2.10
CA CYS A 18 2.89 -2.21 2.13
C CYS A 18 4.03 -1.18 2.20
N ILE A 19 4.01 -0.22 1.25
CA ILE A 19 4.97 0.89 1.20
C ILE A 19 5.05 1.68 2.53
N GLY A 20 3.90 1.88 3.18
CA GLY A 20 3.83 2.58 4.45
C GLY A 20 4.45 1.78 5.61
N TYR A 21 4.20 0.47 5.68
CA TYR A 21 4.73 -0.37 6.76
C TYR A 21 6.23 -0.66 6.61
N ARG A 22 6.68 -0.92 5.37
CA ARG A 22 8.09 -1.16 5.04
C ARG A 22 8.97 0.07 5.30
N ARG A 23 8.41 1.28 5.21
CA ARG A 23 9.07 2.58 5.46
C ARG A 23 10.27 2.92 4.56
N LYS A 24 10.81 1.97 3.78
CA LYS A 24 11.94 2.16 2.87
C LYS A 24 11.76 3.34 1.91
N ALA A 25 10.58 3.48 1.30
CA ALA A 25 10.31 4.61 0.40
C ALA A 25 10.34 5.96 1.14
N ALA A 26 9.84 6.00 2.38
CA ALA A 26 9.87 7.20 3.20
C ALA A 26 11.30 7.56 3.66
N ASP A 27 12.18 6.56 3.87
CA ASP A 27 13.61 6.78 4.15
C ASP A 27 14.33 7.33 2.92
N LEU A 28 14.16 6.69 1.76
CA LEU A 28 14.74 7.15 0.49
C LEU A 28 14.27 8.56 0.12
N ALA A 29 12.98 8.88 0.31
CA ALA A 29 12.46 10.22 0.06
C ALA A 29 13.07 11.28 0.99
N ARG A 30 13.30 10.92 2.27
CA ARG A 30 13.95 11.80 3.24
C ARG A 30 15.38 12.09 2.80
N ASP A 31 16.13 11.04 2.43
CA ASP A 31 17.55 11.14 2.11
C ASP A 31 17.75 11.91 0.79
N LEU A 32 16.94 11.63 -0.23
CA LEU A 32 16.95 12.41 -1.48
C LEU A 32 16.61 13.89 -1.23
N ARG A 33 15.59 14.20 -0.43
CA ARG A 33 15.26 15.60 -0.09
C ARG A 33 16.37 16.31 0.67
N LYS A 34 17.12 15.57 1.50
CA LYS A 34 18.29 16.12 2.20
C LYS A 34 19.36 16.50 1.19
N GLU A 35 19.66 15.62 0.24
CA GLU A 35 20.66 15.84 -0.81
C GLU A 35 20.28 17.01 -1.73
N LEU A 36 19.05 17.04 -2.23
CA LEU A 36 18.55 18.11 -3.11
C LEU A 36 18.63 19.50 -2.47
N ARG A 37 18.39 19.60 -1.14
CA ARG A 37 18.58 20.85 -0.40
C ARG A 37 20.04 21.20 -0.20
N ALA A 38 20.87 20.22 0.18
CA ALA A 38 22.28 20.44 0.46
C ALA A 38 23.01 21.02 -0.77
N THR A 39 22.59 20.57 -1.95
CA THR A 39 23.15 20.97 -3.25
C THR A 39 22.45 22.19 -3.87
N LYS A 40 21.40 22.74 -3.25
CA LYS A 40 20.54 23.80 -3.81
C LYS A 40 20.04 23.46 -5.23
N PHE A 41 19.65 22.20 -5.42
CA PHE A 41 19.27 21.67 -6.73
C PHE A 41 18.05 22.35 -7.34
N ASP A 42 17.25 23.06 -6.54
CA ASP A 42 16.17 23.92 -7.02
C ASP A 42 16.64 24.93 -8.08
N ARG A 43 17.85 25.47 -7.93
CA ARG A 43 18.45 26.39 -8.93
C ARG A 43 18.81 25.69 -10.23
N THR A 44 19.38 24.49 -10.13
CA THR A 44 19.67 23.66 -11.31
C THR A 44 18.37 23.27 -12.02
N ALA A 45 17.34 22.87 -11.27
CA ALA A 45 16.04 22.53 -11.82
C ALA A 45 15.38 23.74 -12.53
N GLU A 46 15.46 24.94 -11.94
CA GLU A 46 14.95 26.19 -12.54
C GLU A 46 15.64 26.49 -13.88
N TYR A 47 16.97 26.38 -13.95
CA TYR A 47 17.71 26.52 -15.21
C TYR A 47 17.32 25.47 -16.25
N LEU A 48 17.31 24.19 -15.85
CA LEU A 48 16.99 23.08 -16.74
C LEU A 48 15.53 23.12 -17.25
N ALA A 49 14.61 23.70 -16.48
CA ALA A 49 13.22 23.90 -16.90
C ALA A 49 13.09 24.79 -18.15
N GLY A 50 14.08 25.66 -18.41
CA GLY A 50 14.16 26.49 -19.62
C GLY A 50 14.68 25.76 -20.85
N VAL A 51 15.28 24.58 -20.70
CA VAL A 51 15.82 23.78 -21.81
C VAL A 51 14.75 22.80 -22.30
N PRO A 52 14.32 22.83 -23.57
CA PRO A 52 13.23 21.97 -24.07
C PRO A 52 13.44 20.47 -23.80
N PHE A 53 14.68 19.99 -23.94
CA PHE A 53 15.04 18.61 -23.65
C PHE A 53 14.83 18.20 -22.18
N PHE A 54 14.90 19.16 -21.26
CA PHE A 54 14.77 18.97 -19.81
C PHE A 54 13.47 19.57 -19.25
N ALA A 55 12.44 19.74 -20.08
CA ALA A 55 11.19 20.37 -19.69
C ALA A 55 10.47 19.72 -18.48
N ALA A 56 10.78 18.46 -18.13
CA ALA A 56 10.26 17.80 -16.94
C ALA A 56 10.58 18.56 -15.64
N TYR A 57 11.69 19.30 -15.57
CA TYR A 57 12.06 20.09 -14.38
C TYR A 57 11.12 21.26 -14.10
N LYS A 58 10.24 21.63 -15.04
CA LYS A 58 9.11 22.54 -14.75
C LYS A 58 8.22 22.03 -13.60
N ASN A 59 8.19 20.71 -13.40
CA ASN A 59 7.42 20.06 -12.32
C ASN A 59 8.24 19.82 -11.05
N TYR A 60 9.46 20.36 -10.93
CA TYR A 60 10.37 20.07 -9.82
C TYR A 60 9.74 20.37 -8.45
N GLN A 61 9.08 21.51 -8.30
CA GLN A 61 8.44 21.90 -7.04
C GLN A 61 7.37 20.87 -6.62
N GLY A 62 6.51 20.45 -7.55
CA GLY A 62 5.51 19.42 -7.30
C GLY A 62 6.14 18.06 -6.98
N CYS A 63 7.20 17.67 -7.70
CA CYS A 63 7.95 16.45 -7.39
C CYS A 63 8.54 16.49 -5.97
N TYR A 64 9.18 17.59 -5.62
CA TYR A 64 9.77 17.79 -4.30
C TYR A 64 8.69 17.73 -3.22
N GLU A 65 7.54 18.38 -3.40
CA GLU A 65 6.40 18.31 -2.48
C GLU A 65 5.88 16.88 -2.28
N VAL A 66 5.74 16.10 -3.36
CA VAL A 66 5.35 14.68 -3.30
C VAL A 66 6.37 13.86 -2.50
N LEU A 67 7.68 14.08 -2.69
CA LEU A 67 8.70 13.46 -1.84
C LEU A 67 8.50 13.82 -0.37
N GLY A 68 8.08 15.05 -0.07
CA GLY A 68 7.77 15.51 1.29
C GLY A 68 6.58 14.79 1.90
N ALA A 69 5.53 14.56 1.11
CA ALA A 69 4.40 13.73 1.52
C ALA A 69 4.83 12.27 1.75
N LEU A 70 5.69 11.72 0.90
CA LEU A 70 6.19 10.34 1.00
C LEU A 70 7.01 10.11 2.28
N VAL A 71 7.74 11.11 2.79
CA VAL A 71 8.43 11.03 4.10
C VAL A 71 7.46 10.69 5.24
N LYS A 72 6.20 11.13 5.14
CA LYS A 72 5.15 10.90 6.16
C LYS A 72 4.49 9.53 6.03
N MET A 73 4.70 8.80 4.93
CA MET A 73 4.11 7.47 4.68
C MET A 73 4.79 6.39 5.52
N ARG A 74 4.55 6.41 6.83
CA ARG A 74 5.20 5.52 7.81
C ARG A 74 4.17 4.91 8.76
N CYS A 75 3.85 3.64 8.56
CA CYS A 75 3.00 2.85 9.43
C CYS A 75 3.87 2.02 10.40
N LYS A 76 3.66 2.18 11.70
CA LYS A 76 4.36 1.39 12.74
C LYS A 76 3.56 0.20 13.28
N LYS A 77 2.27 0.14 12.97
CA LYS A 77 1.32 -0.74 13.68
C LYS A 77 0.80 -1.93 12.85
N ALA A 78 1.11 -2.00 11.54
CA ALA A 78 0.46 -2.92 10.60
C ALA A 78 -1.09 -2.83 10.66
N CYS A 79 -1.81 -3.68 9.92
CA CYS A 79 -3.28 -3.62 9.92
C CYS A 79 -3.87 -4.02 11.27
N ARG A 80 -3.39 -5.12 11.87
CA ARG A 80 -3.93 -5.67 13.13
C ARG A 80 -3.62 -4.81 14.35
N GLY A 81 -2.48 -4.12 14.37
CA GLY A 81 -2.19 -3.13 15.42
C GLY A 81 -2.87 -1.77 15.22
N GLY A 82 -3.77 -1.62 14.24
CA GLY A 82 -4.55 -0.39 14.06
C GLY A 82 -3.98 0.61 13.05
N GLY A 83 -2.99 0.24 12.24
CA GLY A 83 -2.52 1.03 11.10
C GLY A 83 -3.53 1.09 9.95
N GLY A 84 -3.19 1.77 8.85
CA GLY A 84 -4.14 2.01 7.75
C GLY A 84 -5.21 3.06 8.11
N PRO A 85 -6.33 3.13 7.37
CA PRO A 85 -7.38 4.11 7.63
C PRO A 85 -8.03 3.95 9.01
N PRO A 86 -8.26 5.05 9.76
CA PRO A 86 -8.85 4.98 11.11
C PRO A 86 -10.27 4.39 11.12
N PHE A 87 -11.03 4.61 10.04
CA PHE A 87 -12.41 4.14 9.89
C PHE A 87 -12.54 3.01 8.86
N CYS A 88 -11.64 2.03 8.92
CA CYS A 88 -11.67 0.87 8.02
C CYS A 88 -12.92 0.00 8.24
N ARG A 89 -13.87 0.04 7.30
CA ARG A 89 -15.18 -0.67 7.39
C ARG A 89 -15.03 -2.19 7.49
N MET A 90 -14.17 -2.77 6.66
CA MET A 90 -13.87 -4.21 6.65
C MET A 90 -13.27 -4.72 7.97
N ARG A 91 -12.38 -3.94 8.61
CA ARG A 91 -11.83 -4.26 9.94
C ARG A 91 -12.93 -4.33 10.97
N LYS A 92 -13.75 -3.27 11.06
CA LYS A 92 -14.87 -3.22 12.00
C LYS A 92 -15.87 -4.35 11.76
N CYS A 93 -16.13 -4.69 10.49
CA CYS A 93 -17.00 -5.81 10.12
C CYS A 93 -16.45 -7.15 10.64
N CYS A 94 -15.17 -7.45 10.40
CA CYS A 94 -14.55 -8.69 10.89
C CYS A 94 -14.56 -8.75 12.42
N GLN A 95 -14.20 -7.66 13.10
CA GLN A 95 -14.24 -7.57 14.56
C GLN A 95 -15.64 -7.82 15.13
N LYS A 96 -16.69 -7.25 14.53
CA LYS A 96 -18.08 -7.47 14.96
C LYS A 96 -18.53 -8.92 14.75
N LYS A 97 -18.07 -9.57 13.67
CA LYS A 97 -18.41 -10.97 13.34
C LYS A 97 -17.51 -11.98 14.06
N GLY A 98 -16.48 -11.54 14.78
CA GLY A 98 -15.47 -12.42 15.39
C GLY A 98 -14.57 -13.12 14.36
N PHE A 99 -14.44 -12.57 13.15
CA PHE A 99 -13.61 -13.16 12.10
C PHE A 99 -12.16 -12.69 12.18
N ASP A 100 -11.22 -13.60 11.93
CA ASP A 100 -9.80 -13.23 11.81
C ASP A 100 -9.53 -12.49 10.50
N GLY A 101 -10.32 -12.72 9.47
CA GLY A 101 -10.25 -11.97 8.22
C GLY A 101 -11.45 -12.19 7.32
N CYS A 102 -11.54 -11.40 6.26
CA CYS A 102 -12.65 -11.51 5.32
C CYS A 102 -12.71 -12.90 4.65
N TRP A 103 -11.62 -13.69 4.66
CA TRP A 103 -11.59 -15.04 4.10
C TRP A 103 -12.58 -15.99 4.78
N GLU A 104 -13.00 -15.73 6.02
CA GLU A 104 -14.06 -16.49 6.72
C GLU A 104 -15.48 -16.12 6.27
N CYS A 105 -15.66 -15.00 5.56
CA CYS A 105 -16.98 -14.52 5.16
C CYS A 105 -17.41 -15.12 3.81
N ASN A 106 -18.56 -15.79 3.73
CA ASN A 106 -19.04 -16.40 2.48
C ASN A 106 -19.29 -15.39 1.33
N GLU A 107 -19.36 -14.09 1.64
CA GLU A 107 -19.71 -13.01 0.71
C GLU A 107 -18.49 -12.28 0.09
N ILE A 108 -17.25 -12.80 0.17
CA ILE A 108 -16.07 -12.04 -0.30
C ILE A 108 -16.17 -11.55 -1.74
N GLU A 109 -16.85 -12.29 -2.61
CA GLU A 109 -16.93 -12.00 -4.05
C GLU A 109 -17.83 -10.80 -4.36
N THR A 110 -18.82 -10.56 -3.50
CA THR A 110 -19.86 -9.53 -3.69
C THR A 110 -19.79 -8.43 -2.63
N CYS A 111 -18.83 -8.51 -1.69
CA CYS A 111 -18.73 -7.60 -0.56
C CYS A 111 -18.26 -6.19 -1.00
N LYS A 112 -19.20 -5.24 -1.04
CA LYS A 112 -18.92 -3.83 -1.37
C LYS A 112 -17.96 -3.12 -0.41
N HIS A 113 -17.72 -3.67 0.79
CA HIS A 113 -16.70 -3.11 1.69
C HIS A 113 -15.28 -3.24 1.16
N LEU A 114 -15.03 -4.23 0.28
CA LEU A 114 -13.73 -4.49 -0.32
C LEU A 114 -13.45 -3.62 -1.55
N ASP A 115 -14.48 -3.03 -2.17
CA ASP A 115 -14.38 -2.21 -3.38
C ASP A 115 -13.42 -1.02 -3.23
N PHE A 116 -13.25 -0.49 -2.02
CA PHE A 116 -12.29 0.58 -1.71
C PHE A 116 -10.84 0.21 -2.10
N LEU A 117 -10.51 -1.08 -2.18
CA LEU A 117 -9.16 -1.54 -2.54
C LEU A 117 -8.94 -1.62 -4.05
N LYS A 118 -10.00 -1.64 -4.86
CA LYS A 118 -9.90 -1.80 -6.32
C LYS A 118 -9.01 -0.75 -7.00
N PRO A 119 -9.08 0.56 -6.67
CA PRO A 119 -8.26 1.56 -7.34
C PRO A 119 -6.74 1.34 -7.18
N SER A 120 -6.29 0.88 -6.00
CA SER A 120 -4.85 0.73 -5.70
C SER A 120 -4.34 -0.71 -5.76
N HIS A 121 -5.22 -1.71 -5.74
CA HIS A 121 -4.85 -3.13 -5.68
C HIS A 121 -5.53 -4.02 -6.73
N GLY A 122 -6.50 -3.48 -7.49
CA GLY A 122 -7.35 -4.27 -8.39
C GLY A 122 -7.97 -5.47 -7.66
N ASP A 123 -7.87 -6.68 -8.23
CA ASP A 123 -8.42 -7.92 -7.63
C ASP A 123 -7.43 -8.69 -6.72
N ALA A 124 -6.25 -8.14 -6.44
CA ALA A 124 -5.21 -8.80 -5.64
C ALA A 124 -5.73 -9.25 -4.26
N HIS A 125 -6.50 -8.40 -3.61
CA HIS A 125 -7.10 -8.67 -2.30
C HIS A 125 -8.04 -9.88 -2.35
N ILE A 126 -8.96 -9.95 -3.33
CA ILE A 126 -9.84 -11.12 -3.53
C ILE A 126 -9.04 -12.39 -3.81
N LYS A 127 -8.04 -12.33 -4.70
CA LYS A 127 -7.17 -13.47 -5.00
C LYS A 127 -6.45 -14.00 -3.75
N ASN A 128 -5.96 -13.11 -2.88
CA ASN A 128 -5.38 -13.52 -1.61
C ASN A 128 -6.42 -14.11 -0.66
N LEU A 129 -7.60 -13.49 -0.51
CA LEU A 129 -8.68 -14.01 0.32
C LEU A 129 -9.10 -15.43 -0.08
N ARG A 130 -9.22 -15.72 -1.38
CA ARG A 130 -9.49 -17.06 -1.90
C ARG A 130 -8.39 -18.06 -1.53
N LYS A 131 -7.11 -17.64 -1.65
CA LYS A 131 -5.96 -18.49 -1.27
C LYS A 131 -5.97 -18.80 0.23
N ILE A 132 -6.17 -17.79 1.07
CA ILE A 132 -6.21 -17.96 2.53
C ILE A 132 -7.38 -18.85 2.93
N ARG A 133 -8.56 -18.67 2.33
CA ARG A 133 -9.72 -19.54 2.56
C ARG A 133 -9.42 -21.00 2.21
N LYS A 134 -8.79 -21.24 1.06
CA LYS A 134 -8.55 -22.59 0.56
C LYS A 134 -7.44 -23.32 1.32
N ASN A 135 -6.35 -22.63 1.62
CA ASN A 135 -5.11 -23.26 2.08
C ASN A 135 -4.68 -22.84 3.49
N GLY A 136 -5.40 -21.91 4.13
CA GLY A 136 -5.01 -21.32 5.40
C GLY A 136 -3.94 -20.23 5.30
N VAL A 137 -3.75 -19.51 6.40
CA VAL A 137 -2.81 -18.38 6.49
C VAL A 137 -1.35 -18.84 6.38
N ASP A 138 -1.01 -19.98 6.97
CA ASP A 138 0.36 -20.51 6.94
C ASP A 138 0.85 -20.77 5.52
N GLU A 139 0.01 -21.41 4.71
CA GLU A 139 0.39 -21.73 3.33
C GLU A 139 0.39 -20.48 2.43
N PHE A 140 -0.51 -19.53 2.71
CA PHE A 140 -0.49 -18.22 2.06
C PHE A 140 0.83 -17.48 2.30
N LEU A 141 1.38 -17.53 3.52
CA LEU A 141 2.63 -16.84 3.86
C LEU A 141 3.85 -17.41 3.14
N LYS A 142 3.88 -18.72 2.86
CA LYS A 142 4.94 -19.35 2.06
C LYS A 142 4.86 -18.98 0.57
N GLY A 143 3.66 -18.68 0.09
CA GLY A 143 3.38 -18.40 -1.31
C GLY A 143 3.50 -16.93 -1.74
N LYS A 144 3.18 -16.70 -3.02
CA LYS A 144 3.04 -15.35 -3.60
C LYS A 144 1.84 -14.63 -3.00
N LYS A 145 2.13 -13.49 -2.37
CA LYS A 145 1.19 -12.51 -1.83
C LYS A 145 0.93 -11.45 -2.90
N TYR A 146 -0.30 -11.37 -3.42
CA TYR A 146 -0.61 -10.38 -4.45
C TYR A 146 -0.76 -8.99 -3.82
N TRP A 147 -0.07 -7.99 -4.37
CA TRP A 147 -0.22 -6.59 -3.97
C TRP A 147 -1.07 -5.77 -4.95
N TYR A 148 -0.90 -6.04 -6.24
CA TYR A 148 -1.72 -5.49 -7.32
C TYR A 148 -1.91 -6.55 -8.39
N CYS A 149 -3.12 -6.64 -8.92
CA CYS A 149 -3.48 -7.47 -10.05
C CYS A 149 -4.54 -6.70 -10.86
N LYS A 150 -4.38 -6.62 -12.19
CA LYS A 150 -5.34 -5.92 -13.06
C LYS A 150 -6.72 -6.56 -12.89
N LEU A 151 -7.76 -5.73 -12.78
CA LEU A 151 -9.15 -6.21 -12.89
C LEU A 151 -9.32 -6.81 -14.28
N GLU A 152 -9.81 -8.05 -14.36
CA GLU A 152 -10.27 -8.57 -15.64
C GLU A 152 -11.46 -7.72 -16.07
N GLU A 153 -11.32 -7.06 -17.23
CA GLU A 153 -12.44 -6.39 -17.87
C GLU A 153 -13.39 -7.51 -18.32
N SER A 154 -14.61 -7.53 -17.77
CA SER A 154 -15.68 -8.40 -18.27
C SER A 154 -15.79 -8.16 -19.78
N LYS A 155 -15.46 -9.19 -20.56
CA LYS A 155 -15.73 -9.22 -22.01
C LYS A 155 -17.23 -9.15 -22.26
#